data_AF-A0A7X8VN19-F1
#
_entry.id   AF-A0A7X8VN19-F1
#
_cell.length_a   1.000
_cell.length_b   1.000
_cell.length_c   1.000
_cell.angle_alpha   90.00
_cell.angle_beta   90.00
_cell.angle_gamma   90.00
#
_symmetry.space_group_name_H-M   'P 1'
#
loop_
_entity.id
_entity.type
_entity.pdbx_description
1 polymer ?
#
loop_
_entity_poly.entity_id
_entity_poly.type
_entity_poly.pdbx_seq_one_letter_code
_entity_poly.pdbx_strand_id
1 'polypeptide(L)'
;MLSSSLVVDAIILLILVFALWGGWRQGAFTSLLSTVGVVAGLVVGAAAAPFVMRLTDSTALRFLLAIGTVVLLIGVGNLIGAHLGHAIRDRIRFRSSRILDSAIGAVFQGLAT
;
A
#
# COMPACT_ATOMS: atom_id res chain seq x y z
N MET A 1 -13.48 25.46 31.70
CA MET A 1 -13.12 24.03 31.70
C MET A 1 -13.22 23.58 30.25
N LEU A 2 -12.10 23.27 29.59
CA LEU A 2 -12.15 22.73 28.23
C LEU A 2 -12.95 21.42 28.30
N SER A 3 -14.09 21.35 27.61
CA SER A 3 -14.92 20.15 27.60
C SER A 3 -14.11 19.01 27.01
N SER A 4 -14.12 17.85 27.65
CA SER A 4 -13.37 16.66 27.23
C SER A 4 -13.60 16.32 25.75
N SER A 5 -14.76 16.68 25.21
CA SER A 5 -15.11 16.59 23.80
C SER A 5 -14.20 17.40 22.87
N LEU A 6 -13.83 18.63 23.23
CA LEU A 6 -12.96 19.49 22.41
C LEU A 6 -11.54 18.93 22.29
N VAL A 7 -11.03 18.31 23.36
CA VAL A 7 -9.71 17.66 23.35
C VAL A 7 -9.74 16.42 22.47
N VAL A 8 -10.81 15.63 22.55
CA VAL A 8 -10.99 14.44 21.70
C VAL A 8 -11.13 14.84 20.23
N ASP A 9 -11.95 15.86 19.92
CA ASP A 9 -12.13 16.35 18.55
C ASP A 9 -10.81 16.89 17.97
N ALA A 10 -10.02 17.63 18.75
CA ALA A 10 -8.73 18.14 18.29
C ALA A 10 -7.73 17.00 17.98
N ILE A 11 -7.71 15.94 18.80
CA ILE A 11 -6.86 14.76 18.56
C ILE A 11 -7.33 14.02 17.29
N ILE A 12 -8.63 13.81 17.13
CA ILE A 12 -9.20 13.16 15.95
C ILE A 12 -8.90 13.97 14.69
N LEU A 13 -9.05 15.30 14.74
CA LEU A 13 -8.74 16.19 13.63
C LEU A 13 -7.26 16.10 13.24
N LEU A 14 -6.36 16.08 14.23
CA LEU A 14 -4.92 15.93 14.00
C LEU A 14 -4.61 14.59 13.30
N ILE A 15 -5.15 13.48 13.80
CA ILE A 15 -4.99 12.15 13.20
C ILE A 15 -5.55 12.14 11.77
N LEU A 16 -6.71 12.75 11.55
CA LEU A 16 -7.34 12.84 10.23
C LEU A 16 -6.46 13.59 9.25
N VAL A 17 -5.86 14.72 9.65
CA VAL A 17 -4.95 15.49 8.79
C VAL A 17 -3.70 14.67 8.43
N PHE A 18 -3.09 13.99 9.39
CA PHE A 18 -1.95 13.11 9.12
C PHE A 18 -2.32 11.93 8.20
N ALA A 19 -3.50 11.33 8.42
CA ALA A 19 -4.01 10.25 7.58
C ALA A 19 -4.30 10.72 6.15
N LEU A 20 -4.88 11.91 5.97
CA LEU A 20 -5.11 12.52 4.66
C LEU A 20 -3.80 12.84 3.95
N TRP A 21 -2.83 13.41 4.66
CA TRP A 21 -1.51 13.71 4.10
C TRP A 21 -0.76 12.44 3.68
N GLY A 22 -0.79 11.40 4.53
CA GLY A 22 -0.22 10.09 4.25
C GLY A 22 -0.92 9.38 3.07
N GLY A 23 -2.24 9.35 3.08
CA GLY A 23 -3.07 8.69 2.06
C GLY A 23 -2.98 9.33 0.68
N TRP A 24 -2.89 10.66 0.61
CA TRP A 24 -2.76 11.37 -0.66
C TRP A 24 -1.41 11.11 -1.36
N ARG A 25 -0.34 10.92 -0.57
CA ARG A 25 0.99 10.54 -1.09
C ARG A 25 1.08 9.05 -1.41
N GLN A 26 0.51 8.17 -0.59
CA GLN A 26 0.59 6.71 -0.79
C GLN A 26 -0.08 6.24 -2.09
N GLY A 27 -1.13 6.91 -2.57
CA GLY A 27 -1.76 6.56 -3.84
C GLY A 27 -2.63 5.32 -3.74
N ALA A 28 -3.93 5.50 -3.99
CA ALA A 28 -4.92 4.43 -3.94
C ALA A 28 -4.49 3.16 -4.70
N PHE A 29 -3.84 3.32 -5.86
CA PHE A 29 -3.32 2.20 -6.65
C PHE A 29 -2.23 1.39 -5.97
N THR A 30 -1.27 2.06 -5.30
CA THR A 30 -0.24 1.38 -4.53
C THR A 30 -0.87 0.62 -3.37
N SER A 31 -1.80 1.24 -2.65
CA SER A 31 -2.50 0.57 -1.54
C SER A 31 -3.27 -0.66 -2.01
N LEU A 32 -3.99 -0.57 -3.14
CA LEU A 32 -4.74 -1.70 -3.70
C LEU A 32 -3.82 -2.86 -4.08
N LEU A 33 -2.76 -2.60 -4.86
CA LEU A 33 -1.84 -3.67 -5.26
C LEU A 33 -1.06 -4.24 -4.06
N SER A 34 -0.72 -3.41 -3.08
CA SER A 34 -0.11 -3.86 -1.81
C SER A 34 -1.04 -4.80 -1.06
N THR A 35 -2.34 -4.47 -0.95
CA THR A 35 -3.35 -5.34 -0.34
C THR A 35 -3.49 -6.66 -1.09
N VAL A 36 -3.51 -6.64 -2.42
CA VAL A 36 -3.52 -7.88 -3.22
C VAL A 36 -2.27 -8.71 -2.94
N GLY A 37 -1.11 -8.08 -2.85
CA GLY A 37 0.15 -8.74 -2.49
C GLY A 37 0.13 -9.37 -1.09
N VAL A 38 -0.43 -8.67 -0.10
CA VAL A 38 -0.65 -9.20 1.26
C VAL A 38 -1.54 -10.43 1.24
N VAL A 39 -2.68 -10.36 0.54
CA VAL A 39 -3.63 -11.48 0.44
C VAL A 39 -2.98 -12.68 -0.25
N ALA A 40 -2.26 -12.46 -1.35
CA ALA A 40 -1.53 -13.52 -2.03
C ALA A 40 -0.44 -14.13 -1.12
N GLY A 41 0.33 -13.29 -0.42
CA GLY A 41 1.35 -13.72 0.54
C GLY A 41 0.77 -14.51 1.72
N LEU A 42 -0.42 -14.14 2.20
CA LEU A 42 -1.14 -14.88 3.23
C LEU A 42 -1.60 -16.24 2.73
N VAL A 43 -2.19 -16.32 1.53
CA VAL A 43 -2.66 -17.59 0.94
C VAL A 43 -1.48 -18.54 0.73
N VAL A 44 -0.41 -18.06 0.10
CA VAL A 44 0.80 -18.86 -0.14
C VAL A 44 1.49 -19.22 1.19
N GLY A 45 1.58 -18.28 2.14
CA GLY A 45 2.20 -18.51 3.43
C GLY A 45 1.44 -19.49 4.30
N ALA A 46 0.11 -19.43 4.31
CA ALA A 46 -0.74 -20.40 5.00
C ALA A 46 -0.59 -21.80 4.39
N ALA A 47 -0.49 -21.89 3.06
CA ALA A 47 -0.23 -23.15 2.37
C ALA A 47 1.18 -23.69 2.64
N ALA A 48 2.19 -22.81 2.77
CA ALA A 48 3.58 -23.18 3.03
C ALA A 48 3.86 -23.53 4.50
N ALA A 49 3.16 -22.92 5.45
CA ALA A 49 3.31 -23.14 6.88
C ALA A 49 3.38 -24.63 7.30
N PRO A 50 2.44 -25.52 6.89
CA PRO A 50 2.48 -26.92 7.28
C PRO A 50 3.67 -27.69 6.70
N PHE A 51 4.31 -27.22 5.62
CA PHE A 51 5.54 -27.82 5.11
C PHE A 51 6.72 -27.43 5.99
N VAL A 52 6.82 -26.14 6.35
CA VAL A 52 7.92 -25.64 7.19
C VAL A 52 7.86 -26.22 8.61
N MET A 53 6.65 -26.42 9.14
CA MET A 53 6.43 -27.05 10.45
C MET A 53 6.94 -28.50 10.54
N ARG A 54 7.11 -29.21 9.41
CA ARG A 54 7.64 -30.58 9.41
C ARG A 54 9.16 -30.66 9.58
N LEU A 55 9.88 -29.53 9.48
CA LEU A 55 11.34 -29.49 9.67
C LEU A 55 11.75 -29.63 11.15
N THR A 56 10.79 -29.72 12.07
CA THR A 56 11.04 -29.70 13.49
C THR A 56 9.97 -30.45 14.26
N ASP A 57 10.38 -31.15 15.31
CA ASP A 57 9.50 -31.87 16.23
C ASP A 57 9.15 -31.06 17.49
N SER A 58 9.90 -29.99 17.77
CA SER A 58 9.61 -29.07 18.88
C SER A 58 8.34 -28.24 18.62
N THR A 59 7.38 -28.32 19.54
CA THR A 59 6.10 -27.59 19.47
C THR A 59 6.31 -26.08 19.38
N ALA A 60 7.21 -25.50 20.19
CA ALA A 60 7.46 -24.06 20.21
C ALA A 60 8.02 -23.57 18.87
N LEU A 61 9.02 -24.28 18.33
CA LEU A 61 9.62 -23.95 17.05
C LEU A 61 8.64 -24.17 15.87
N ARG A 62 7.76 -25.17 15.94
CA ARG A 62 6.67 -25.32 14.95
C ARG A 62 5.78 -24.09 14.87
N PHE A 63 5.34 -23.57 16.01
CA PHE A 63 4.54 -22.33 16.04
C PHE A 63 5.33 -21.13 15.49
N LEU A 64 6.59 -21.00 15.90
CA LEU A 64 7.46 -19.92 15.42
C LEU A 64 7.66 -19.98 13.90
N LEU A 65 7.90 -21.17 13.35
CA LEU A 65 8.06 -21.39 11.91
C LEU A 65 6.78 -21.12 11.14
N ALA A 66 5.63 -21.54 11.66
CA ALA A 66 4.33 -21.29 11.03
C ALA A 66 4.05 -19.78 10.91
N ILE A 67 4.11 -19.07 12.04
CA ILE A 67 3.84 -17.63 12.10
C ILE A 67 4.92 -16.87 11.31
N GLY A 68 6.19 -17.22 11.51
CA GLY A 68 7.32 -16.60 10.83
C GLY A 68 7.21 -16.71 9.31
N THR A 69 6.86 -17.89 8.79
CA THR A 69 6.70 -18.12 7.34
C THR A 69 5.56 -17.28 6.77
N VAL A 70 4.41 -17.26 7.46
CA VAL A 70 3.24 -16.48 7.03
C VAL A 70 3.55 -14.99 7.03
N VAL A 71 4.09 -14.45 8.13
CA VAL A 71 4.42 -13.03 8.26
C VAL A 71 5.47 -12.62 7.22
N LEU A 72 6.48 -13.46 6.98
CA LEU A 72 7.51 -13.21 5.98
C LEU A 72 6.91 -13.14 4.58
N LEU A 73 6.08 -14.11 4.20
CA LEU A 73 5.47 -14.14 2.87
C LEU A 73 4.45 -13.02 2.65
N ILE A 74 3.69 -12.64 3.68
CA ILE A 74 2.85 -11.43 3.66
C ILE A 74 3.71 -10.19 3.42
N GLY A 75 4.81 -10.05 4.15
CA GLY A 75 5.73 -8.91 4.02
C GLY A 75 6.32 -8.81 2.62
N VAL A 76 6.76 -9.93 2.05
CA VAL A 76 7.27 -10.01 0.67
C VAL A 76 6.19 -9.63 -0.34
N GLY A 77 4.98 -10.20 -0.20
CA GLY A 77 3.84 -9.88 -1.07
C GLY A 77 3.47 -8.40 -1.01
N ASN A 78 3.45 -7.81 0.19
CA ASN A 78 3.20 -6.39 0.40
C ASN A 78 4.25 -5.51 -0.30
N LEU A 79 5.54 -5.85 -0.16
CA LEU A 79 6.64 -5.11 -0.77
C LEU A 79 6.54 -5.14 -2.30
N ILE A 80 6.30 -6.32 -2.88
CA ILE A 80 6.13 -6.51 -4.33
C ILE A 80 4.90 -5.75 -4.81
N GLY A 81 3.76 -5.88 -4.13
CA GLY A 81 2.53 -5.18 -4.46
C GLY A 81 2.69 -3.66 -4.43
N ALA A 82 3.34 -3.13 -3.40
CA ALA A 82 3.64 -1.70 -3.31
C ALA A 82 4.56 -1.23 -4.45
N HIS A 83 5.64 -1.95 -4.74
CA HIS A 83 6.55 -1.59 -5.83
C HIS A 83 5.88 -1.64 -7.21
N LEU A 84 5.09 -2.67 -7.49
CA LEU A 84 4.33 -2.77 -8.74
C LEU A 84 3.27 -1.67 -8.84
N GLY A 85 2.58 -1.38 -7.73
CA GLY A 85 1.59 -0.29 -7.65
C GLY A 85 2.19 1.07 -7.94
N HIS A 86 3.40 1.34 -7.43
CA HIS A 86 4.16 2.54 -7.76
C HIS A 86 4.55 2.59 -9.24
N ALA A 87 5.12 1.51 -9.78
CA ALA A 87 5.54 1.47 -11.18
C ALA A 87 4.37 1.69 -12.17
N ILE A 88 3.20 1.09 -11.89
CA ILE A 88 1.99 1.27 -12.70
C ILE A 88 1.45 2.70 -12.56
N ARG A 89 1.39 3.24 -11.34
CA ARG A 89 0.93 4.61 -11.08
C ARG A 89 1.81 5.64 -11.81
N ASP A 90 3.13 5.47 -11.77
CA ASP A 90 4.07 6.36 -12.43
C ASP A 90 3.86 6.34 -13.95
N ARG A 91 3.68 5.16 -14.55
CA ARG A 91 3.33 5.04 -15.98
C ARG A 91 2.04 5.77 -16.35
N ILE A 92 1.00 5.68 -15.52
CA ILE A 92 -0.28 6.36 -15.77
C ILE A 92 -0.11 7.89 -15.66
N ARG A 93 0.65 8.36 -14.67
CA ARG A 93 0.93 9.79 -14.45
C ARG A 93 1.66 10.42 -15.65
N PHE A 94 2.66 9.73 -16.22
CA PHE A 94 3.37 10.22 -17.41
C PHE A 94 2.45 10.40 -18.62
N ARG A 95 1.46 9.51 -18.82
CA ARG A 95 0.50 9.62 -19.93
C ARG A 95 -0.49 10.77 -19.72
N SER A 96 -1.02 10.92 -18.50
CA SER A 96 -1.97 11.98 -18.18
C SER A 96 -1.34 13.37 -18.22
N SER A 97 -0.10 13.51 -17.71
CA SER A 97 0.65 14.78 -17.76
C SER A 97 0.95 15.19 -19.21
N ARG A 98 1.30 14.24 -20.08
CA ARG A 98 1.48 14.50 -21.52
C ARG A 98 0.21 14.99 -22.20
N ILE A 99 -0.95 14.42 -21.89
CA ILE A 99 -2.23 14.85 -22.50
C ILE A 99 -2.57 16.28 -22.10
N LEU A 100 -2.35 16.65 -20.83
CA LEU A 100 -2.62 18.00 -20.35
C LEU A 100 -1.65 19.02 -20.98
N ASP A 101 -0.35 18.71 -21.05
CA ASP A 101 0.63 19.55 -21.74
C ASP A 101 0.31 19.69 -23.23
N SER A 102 -0.10 18.60 -23.89
CA SER A 102 -0.49 18.63 -25.30
C SER A 102 -1.77 19.45 -25.53
N ALA A 103 -2.74 19.43 -24.61
CA ALA A 103 -3.94 20.26 -24.70
C ALA A 103 -3.62 21.75 -24.53
N ILE A 104 -2.77 22.08 -23.55
CA ILE A 104 -2.33 23.47 -23.32
C ILE A 104 -1.50 23.97 -24.51
N GLY A 105 -0.56 23.15 -24.99
CA GLY A 105 0.24 23.46 -26.17
C GLY A 105 -0.59 23.64 -27.44
N ALA A 106 -1.63 22.81 -27.64
CA ALA A 106 -2.55 22.94 -28.76
C ALA A 106 -3.38 24.22 -28.71
N VAL A 107 -3.85 24.63 -27.52
CA VAL A 107 -4.56 25.90 -27.34
C VAL A 107 -3.62 27.08 -27.60
N PHE A 108 -2.38 27.03 -27.10
CA PHE A 108 -1.38 28.07 -27.39
C PHE A 108 -1.03 28.15 -28.88
N GLN A 109 -0.87 27.02 -29.57
CA GLN A 109 -0.63 26.99 -31.01
C GLN A 109 -1.82 27.53 -31.82
N GLY A 110 -3.04 27.23 -31.39
CA GLY A 110 -4.26 27.73 -32.02
C GLY A 110 -4.52 29.22 -31.79
N LEU A 111 -3.97 29.82 -30.74
CA LEU A 111 -4.05 31.26 -30.49
C LEU A 111 -2.87 32.05 -31.10
N ALA A 112 -1.77 31.38 -31.41
CA ALA A 112 -0.58 31.97 -32.01
C ALA A 112 -0.58 31.93 -33.55
N THR A 113 -1.57 31.29 -34.17
CA THR A 113 -1.78 31.23 -35.64
C THR A 113 -2.96 32.11 -36.02
#